data_AF-A0A964NM12-F1
#
_entry.id   AF-A0A964NM12-F1
#
_cell.length_a   1.000
_cell.length_b   1.000
_cell.length_c   1.000
_cell.angle_alpha   90.00
_cell.angle_beta   90.00
_cell.angle_gamma   90.00
#
_symmetry.space_group_name_H-M   'P 1'
#
loop_
_entity.id
_entity.type
_entity.pdbx_description
1 polymer ?
#
loop_
_entity_poly.entity_id
_entity_poly.type
_entity_poly.pdbx_seq_one_letter_code
_entity_poly.pdbx_strand_id
1 'polypeptide(L)'
;MNHYNLKLIALSMLLACFTVLFTFSLVGKLYKSASNETRGVVQAVIELAHVLELNVVAEGVKTEAQRKILTALGCGQMRGHLISRPLLEARLIKLLKNLSLLFE
;
A
#
# COMPACT_ATOMS: atom_id res chain seq x y z
N MET A 1 -12.67 2.90 22.49
CA MET A 1 -11.87 2.77 21.25
C MET A 1 -12.24 3.94 20.35
N ASN A 2 -11.45 5.02 20.34
CA ASN A 2 -11.85 6.29 19.73
C ASN A 2 -11.61 6.31 18.21
N HIS A 3 -12.59 6.85 17.48
CA HIS A 3 -12.67 7.00 16.01
C HIS A 3 -11.54 7.81 15.34
N TYR A 4 -10.54 8.30 16.08
CA TYR A 4 -9.48 9.18 15.57
C TYR A 4 -8.32 8.45 14.86
N ASN A 5 -8.14 7.15 15.10
CA ASN A 5 -7.07 6.36 14.44
C ASN A 5 -7.32 6.12 12.94
N LEU A 6 -8.53 6.36 12.44
CA LEU A 6 -8.89 6.13 11.03
C LEU A 6 -8.48 7.30 10.12
N LYS A 7 -8.26 8.51 10.66
CA LYS A 7 -7.97 9.72 9.87
C LYS A 7 -6.53 9.80 9.34
N LEU A 8 -5.62 8.97 9.85
CA LEU A 8 -4.23 8.99 9.41
C LEU A 8 -3.99 8.29 8.07
N ILE A 9 -4.84 7.32 7.73
CA ILE A 9 -4.85 6.69 6.40
C ILE A 9 -5.27 7.72 5.34
N ALA A 10 -6.11 8.69 5.71
CA ALA A 10 -6.63 9.69 4.79
C ALA A 10 -5.56 10.63 4.19
N LEU A 11 -4.47 10.92 4.92
CA LEU A 11 -3.39 11.74 4.36
C LEU A 11 -2.62 11.00 3.24
N SER A 12 -2.61 9.67 3.27
CA SER A 12 -2.13 8.85 2.15
C SER A 12 -3.15 8.71 1.02
N MET A 13 -4.44 8.98 1.27
CA MET A 13 -5.52 8.94 0.26
C MET A 13 -5.59 10.19 -0.62
N LEU A 14 -5.06 11.34 -0.16
CA LEU A 14 -5.03 12.57 -0.96
C LEU A 14 -4.11 12.47 -2.20
N LEU A 15 -3.18 11.51 -2.23
CA LEU A 15 -2.33 11.23 -3.40
C LEU A 15 -2.93 10.21 -4.39
N ALA A 16 -4.12 9.64 -4.10
CA ALA A 16 -4.60 8.44 -4.79
C ALA A 16 -5.47 8.68 -6.03
N CYS A 17 -5.61 9.92 -6.53
CA CYS A 17 -6.57 10.25 -7.58
C CYS A 17 -6.28 9.57 -8.96
N PHE A 18 -5.12 8.93 -9.14
CA PHE A 18 -4.73 8.27 -10.40
C PHE A 18 -4.10 6.86 -10.22
N THR A 19 -4.39 6.14 -9.14
CA THR A 19 -3.72 4.86 -8.83
C THR A 19 -4.70 3.71 -8.65
N VAL A 20 -4.47 2.59 -9.35
CA VAL A 20 -5.15 1.33 -9.08
C VAL A 20 -4.67 0.78 -7.73
N LEU A 21 -5.59 0.74 -6.76
CA LEU A 21 -5.32 0.28 -5.40
C LEU A 21 -5.73 -1.18 -5.24
N PHE A 22 -4.79 -2.02 -4.79
CA PHE A 22 -5.11 -3.37 -4.34
C PHE A 22 -5.33 -3.41 -2.85
N THR A 23 -6.47 -3.93 -2.42
CA THR A 23 -6.84 -3.96 -1.00
C THR A 23 -6.16 -5.10 -0.23
N PHE A 24 -6.02 -4.90 1.08
CA PHE A 24 -5.38 -5.81 2.05
C PHE A 24 -5.81 -7.29 1.93
N SER A 25 -7.07 -7.56 1.56
CA SER A 25 -7.60 -8.93 1.44
C SER A 25 -6.91 -9.74 0.33
N LEU A 26 -6.60 -9.11 -0.81
CA LEU A 26 -5.96 -9.77 -1.95
C LEU A 26 -4.47 -10.02 -1.69
N VAL A 27 -3.77 -9.03 -1.12
CA VAL A 27 -2.36 -9.16 -0.70
C VAL A 27 -2.19 -10.19 0.43
N GLY A 28 -3.14 -10.25 1.36
CA GLY A 28 -3.15 -11.22 2.45
C GLY A 28 -3.25 -12.67 1.97
N LYS A 29 -4.00 -12.92 0.89
CA LYS A 29 -4.17 -14.25 0.31
C LYS A 29 -2.90 -14.79 -0.38
N LEU A 30 -2.02 -13.92 -0.87
CA LEU A 30 -0.73 -14.32 -1.48
C LEU A 30 0.12 -15.23 -0.59
N TYR A 31 -0.02 -15.15 0.74
CA TYR A 31 0.78 -15.93 1.69
C TYR A 31 0.01 -17.07 2.38
N LYS A 32 -1.27 -16.89 2.72
CA LYS A 32 -2.06 -17.92 3.42
C LYS A 32 -2.44 -19.10 2.54
N SER A 33 -2.56 -18.88 1.23
CA SER A 33 -2.87 -19.91 0.25
C SER A 33 -2.33 -19.39 -1.07
N ALA A 34 -1.06 -19.66 -1.37
CA ALA A 34 -0.46 -19.37 -2.67
C ALA A 34 -1.07 -20.28 -3.74
N SER A 35 -2.40 -20.26 -3.92
CA SER A 35 -3.00 -20.82 -5.11
C SER A 35 -2.46 -20.03 -6.30
N ASN A 36 -2.06 -20.74 -7.36
CA ASN A 36 -1.61 -20.11 -8.60
C ASN A 36 -2.64 -19.11 -9.12
N GLU A 37 -3.93 -19.34 -8.84
CA GLU A 37 -5.05 -18.46 -9.17
C GLU A 37 -4.90 -17.06 -8.54
N THR A 38 -4.61 -16.95 -7.24
CA THR A 38 -4.49 -15.64 -6.58
C THR A 38 -3.32 -14.85 -7.13
N ARG A 39 -2.19 -15.54 -7.41
CA ARG A 39 -1.03 -14.90 -8.03
C ARG A 39 -1.34 -14.45 -9.45
N GLY A 40 -2.06 -15.28 -10.23
CA GLY A 40 -2.51 -14.95 -11.57
C GLY A 40 -3.45 -13.74 -11.61
N VAL A 41 -4.38 -13.62 -10.67
CA VAL A 41 -5.26 -12.44 -10.56
C VAL A 41 -4.46 -11.18 -10.25
N VAL A 42 -3.54 -11.24 -9.27
CA VAL A 42 -2.70 -10.08 -8.93
C VAL A 42 -1.83 -9.67 -10.11
N GLN A 43 -1.24 -10.63 -10.81
CA GLN A 43 -0.45 -10.40 -12.02
C GLN A 43 -1.29 -9.74 -13.11
N ALA A 44 -2.45 -10.31 -13.45
CA ALA A 44 -3.32 -9.79 -14.50
C ALA A 44 -3.76 -8.35 -14.25
N VAL A 45 -4.03 -7.98 -12.99
CA VAL A 45 -4.42 -6.60 -12.67
C VAL A 45 -3.21 -5.65 -12.70
N ILE A 46 -2.00 -6.09 -12.31
CA ILE A 46 -0.78 -5.27 -12.48
C ILE A 46 -0.50 -5.04 -13.96
N GLU A 47 -0.60 -6.09 -14.78
CA GLU A 47 -0.44 -5.99 -16.24
C GLU A 47 -1.48 -5.04 -16.86
N LEU A 48 -2.75 -5.16 -16.46
CA LEU A 48 -3.81 -4.27 -16.92
C LEU A 48 -3.52 -2.80 -16.56
N ALA A 49 -3.06 -2.55 -15.33
CA ALA A 49 -2.73 -1.19 -14.91
C ALA A 49 -1.54 -0.62 -15.71
N HIS A 50 -0.52 -1.44 -16.02
CA HIS A 50 0.57 -1.01 -16.89
C HIS A 50 0.09 -0.67 -18.31
N VAL A 51 -0.81 -1.48 -18.88
CA VAL A 51 -1.42 -1.21 -20.20
C VAL A 51 -2.21 0.10 -20.21
N LEU A 52 -2.86 0.42 -19.10
CA LEU A 52 -3.63 1.65 -18.93
C LEU A 52 -2.76 2.84 -18.49
N GLU A 53 -1.43 2.67 -18.40
CA GLU A 53 -0.48 3.66 -17.89
C GLU A 53 -0.85 4.20 -16.50
N LEU A 54 -1.49 3.36 -15.68
CA LEU A 54 -1.89 3.67 -14.33
C LEU A 54 -0.81 3.24 -13.33
N ASN A 55 -0.62 4.06 -12.31
CA ASN A 55 0.18 3.67 -11.16
C ASN A 55 -0.53 2.57 -10.37
N VAL A 56 0.25 1.64 -9.81
CA VAL A 56 -0.24 0.55 -8.98
C VAL A 56 0.31 0.65 -7.58
N VAL A 57 -0.57 0.63 -6.59
CA VAL A 57 -0.18 0.52 -5.18
C VAL A 57 -0.77 -0.76 -4.57
N ALA A 58 0.10 -1.63 -4.07
CA ALA A 58 -0.32 -2.76 -3.25
C ALA A 58 -0.52 -2.34 -1.80
N GLU A 59 -1.76 -2.37 -1.30
CA GLU A 59 -2.06 -2.04 0.10
C GLU A 59 -2.14 -3.28 0.99
N GLY A 60 -1.74 -3.09 2.25
CA GLY A 60 -1.80 -4.12 3.26
C GLY A 60 -0.63 -5.12 3.24
N VAL A 61 0.53 -4.73 2.69
CA VAL A 61 1.76 -5.52 2.77
C VAL A 61 2.23 -5.62 4.23
N LYS A 62 2.29 -6.84 4.77
CA LYS A 62 2.65 -7.13 6.16
C LYS A 62 3.96 -7.88 6.30
N THR A 63 4.37 -8.60 5.28
CA THR A 63 5.56 -9.48 5.33
C THR A 63 6.51 -9.23 4.18
N GLU A 64 7.78 -9.51 4.43
CA GLU A 64 8.84 -9.43 3.42
C GLU A 64 8.57 -10.36 2.22
N ALA A 65 7.97 -11.53 2.46
CA ALA A 65 7.60 -12.45 1.40
C ALA A 65 6.56 -11.83 0.44
N GLN A 66 5.56 -11.11 0.95
CA GLN A 66 4.58 -10.40 0.13
C GLN A 66 5.25 -9.32 -0.71
N ARG A 67 6.16 -8.54 -0.10
CA ARG A 67 6.94 -7.52 -0.81
C ARG A 67 7.69 -8.13 -1.98
N LYS A 68 8.45 -9.20 -1.76
CA LYS A 68 9.22 -9.88 -2.81
C LYS A 68 8.36 -10.38 -3.96
N ILE A 69 7.19 -10.96 -3.67
CA ILE A 69 6.26 -11.42 -4.71
C ILE A 69 5.73 -10.23 -5.51
N LEU A 70 5.26 -9.18 -4.84
CA LEU A 70 4.72 -7.99 -5.50
C LEU A 70 5.77 -7.27 -6.35
N THR A 71 7.01 -7.18 -5.87
CA THR A 71 8.13 -6.63 -6.63
C THR A 71 8.43 -7.48 -7.87
N ALA A 72 8.43 -8.82 -7.74
CA ALA A 72 8.63 -9.71 -8.89
C ALA A 72 7.50 -9.62 -9.93
N LEU A 73 6.29 -9.25 -9.51
CA LEU A 73 5.15 -9.01 -10.40
C LEU A 73 5.14 -7.59 -10.99
N GLY A 74 6.13 -6.75 -10.69
CA GLY A 74 6.24 -5.38 -11.23
C GLY A 74 5.49 -4.31 -10.44
N CYS A 75 4.98 -4.61 -9.24
CA CYS A 75 4.35 -3.60 -8.38
C CYS A 75 5.41 -2.70 -7.73
N GLY A 76 5.53 -1.47 -8.23
CA GLY A 76 6.55 -0.51 -7.79
C GLY A 76 6.21 0.26 -6.51
N GLN A 77 4.93 0.34 -6.11
CA GLN A 77 4.50 1.07 -4.92
C GLN A 77 3.72 0.17 -3.96
N MET A 78 4.00 0.29 -2.66
CA MET A 78 3.41 -0.56 -1.64
C MET A 78 3.07 0.25 -0.39
N ARG A 79 2.03 -0.19 0.32
CA ARG A 79 1.60 0.35 1.61
C ARG A 79 1.23 -0.78 2.54
N GLY A 80 1.53 -0.65 3.82
CA GLY A 80 1.11 -1.64 4.82
C GLY A 80 2.00 -1.66 6.06
N HIS A 81 1.65 -2.54 7.00
CA HIS A 81 2.33 -2.66 8.30
C HIS A 81 3.82 -2.98 8.20
N LEU A 82 4.26 -3.58 7.08
CA LEU A 82 5.68 -3.80 6.81
C LEU A 82 6.45 -2.47 6.70
N ILE A 83 5.82 -1.43 6.15
CA ILE A 83 6.42 -0.11 5.92
C ILE A 83 6.19 0.80 7.13
N SER A 84 4.96 0.87 7.62
CA SER A 84 4.63 1.60 8.84
C SER A 84 3.42 0.99 9.52
N ARG A 85 3.47 0.91 10.85
CA ARG A 85 2.26 0.71 11.66
C ARG A 85 1.42 1.99 11.64
N PRO A 86 0.12 1.90 11.97
CA PRO A 86 -0.69 3.09 12.25
C PRO A 86 0.03 3.97 13.28
N LEU A 87 0.26 5.23 12.94
CA LEU A 87 0.89 6.18 13.84
C LEU A 87 -0.19 6.86 14.68
N LEU A 88 0.19 7.27 15.88
CA LEU A 88 -0.65 8.17 16.67
C LEU A 88 -0.67 9.54 16.02
N GLU A 89 -1.80 10.24 16.14
CA GLU A 89 -2.00 11.59 15.59
C GLU A 89 -0.86 12.54 15.96
N ALA A 90 -0.49 12.61 17.24
CA ALA A 90 0.61 13.45 17.71
C ALA A 90 1.96 13.13 17.03
N ARG A 91 2.22 11.85 16.74
CA ARG A 91 3.44 11.43 16.03
C ARG A 91 3.39 11.82 14.55
N LEU A 92 2.23 11.74 13.91
CA LEU A 92 2.08 12.21 12.53
C LEU A 92 2.36 13.70 12.43
N ILE A 93 1.71 14.50 13.30
CA ILE A 93 1.85 15.96 13.27
C ILE A 93 3.32 16.35 13.44
N LYS A 94 4.06 15.67 14.33
CA LYS A 94 5.50 15.89 14.49
C LYS A 94 6.29 15.53 13.22
N LEU A 95 5.99 14.38 12.60
CA LEU A 95 6.62 13.95 11.35
C LEU A 95 6.40 14.97 10.22
N LEU A 96 5.16 15.46 10.07
CA LEU A 96 4.80 16.44 9.04
C LEU A 96 5.51 17.79 9.26
N LYS A 97 5.56 18.26 10.51
CA LYS A 97 6.30 19.49 10.87
C LYS A 97 7.81 19.38 10.59
N ASN A 98 8.38 18.19 10.83
CA ASN A 98 9.79 17.96 10.49
C ASN A 98 10.01 17.87 8.98
N LEU A 99 9.01 17.42 8.22
CA LEU A 99 9.07 17.35 6.76
C LEU A 99 8.96 18.73 6.12
N SER A 100 8.13 19.64 6.67
CA SER A 100 8.03 21.02 6.16
C SER A 100 9.35 21.79 6.29
N LEU A 101 10.18 21.45 7.28
CA LEU A 101 11.53 22.01 7.44
C LEU A 101 12.55 21.48 6.41
N LEU A 102 12.19 20.49 5.59
CA LEU A 102 13.02 19.98 4.48
C LEU A 102 12.67 20.61 3.13
N PHE A 103 11.60 21.42 3.07
CA PHE A 103 11.13 22.10 1.87
C PHE A 103 11.22 23.63 1.97
N GLU A 104 11.87 24.15 3.03
CA GLU A 104 12.33 25.54 3.16
C GLU A 104 13.85 25.63 2.91
#